data_AF-A0A1I6MYQ8-F1
#
_entry.id   AF-A0A1I6MYQ8-F1
#
_cell.length_a   1.000
_cell.length_b   1.000
_cell.length_c   1.000
_cell.angle_alpha   90.00
_cell.angle_beta   90.00
_cell.angle_gamma   90.00
#
_symmetry.space_group_name_H-M   'P 1'
#
loop_
_entity.id
_entity.type
_entity.pdbx_description
1 polymer ?
#
loop_
_entity_poly.entity_id
_entity_poly.type
_entity_poly.pdbx_seq_one_letter_code
_entity_poly.pdbx_strand_id
1 'polypeptide(L)'
;MRLHATEKKLNEMNRLADMGHFPAAVNAGATFNVLMTITLTWLIIPHAPQPYAPVAWLALVLALNLLPVLILRLRLHPDTVYRTLGEMDFIRDQHKFSDWVYVAASANMAFWVLCSWAIFSVAHTPAALTVMLIVAFLATFSPVILRKRVQR
;
A
#
# COMPACT_ATOMS: atom_id res chain seq x y z
N MET A 1 8.04 12.38 -26.36
CA MET A 1 6.59 12.57 -26.17
C MET A 1 6.25 12.27 -24.72
N ARG A 2 5.86 13.26 -23.90
CA ARG A 2 5.43 13.00 -22.51
C ARG A 2 3.96 12.61 -22.57
N LEU A 3 3.65 11.31 -22.51
CA LEU A 3 2.28 10.85 -22.32
C LEU A 3 1.74 11.47 -21.03
N HIS A 4 0.51 11.98 -21.06
CA HIS A 4 -0.13 12.45 -19.84
C HIS A 4 -0.27 11.25 -18.89
N ALA A 5 -0.04 11.44 -17.59
CA ALA A 5 0.00 10.33 -16.64
C ALA A 5 -1.32 9.54 -16.57
N THR A 6 -2.44 10.12 -17.01
CA THR A 6 -3.74 9.45 -17.17
C THR A 6 -3.84 8.53 -18.38
N GLU A 7 -3.00 8.72 -19.41
CA GLU A 7 -2.97 7.92 -20.65
C GLU A 7 -2.07 6.69 -20.52
N LYS A 8 -1.22 6.63 -19.49
CA LYS A 8 -0.36 5.47 -19.23
C LYS A 8 -1.20 4.24 -18.90
N LYS A 9 -0.81 3.10 -19.48
CA LYS A 9 -1.35 1.79 -19.11
C LYS A 9 -0.78 1.32 -17.79
N LEU A 10 -1.49 0.40 -17.13
CA LEU A 10 -1.10 -0.13 -15.83
C LEU A 10 0.30 -0.77 -15.80
N ASN A 11 0.71 -1.42 -16.88
CA ASN A 11 2.03 -2.05 -17.01
C ASN A 11 3.15 -1.05 -17.37
N GLU A 12 2.82 0.18 -17.74
CA GLU A 12 3.78 1.22 -18.17
C GLU A 12 4.14 2.20 -17.03
N MET A 13 3.58 1.98 -15.84
CA MET A 13 3.91 2.76 -14.66
C MET A 13 5.38 2.61 -14.32
N ASN A 14 6.11 3.72 -14.24
CA ASN A 14 7.56 3.71 -14.01
C ASN A 14 8.02 4.81 -13.04
N ARG A 15 7.10 5.58 -12.46
CA ARG A 15 7.41 6.65 -11.50
C ARG A 15 6.46 6.60 -10.31
N LEU A 16 6.95 6.95 -9.12
CA LEU A 16 6.12 7.16 -7.92
C LEU A 16 5.00 8.18 -8.15
N ALA A 17 5.26 9.22 -8.93
CA ALA A 17 4.26 10.23 -9.28
C ALA A 17 3.06 9.64 -10.07
N ASP A 18 3.23 8.52 -10.76
CA ASP A 18 2.13 7.87 -11.49
C ASP A 18 1.06 7.36 -10.50
N MET A 19 1.45 6.94 -9.28
CA MET A 19 0.52 6.50 -8.24
C MET A 19 -0.40 7.62 -7.73
N GLY A 20 0.02 8.89 -7.84
CA GLY A 20 -0.81 10.04 -7.49
C GLY A 20 -2.07 10.19 -8.37
N HIS A 21 -2.10 9.52 -9.52
CA HIS A 21 -3.22 9.54 -10.46
C HIS A 21 -4.26 8.45 -10.17
N PHE A 22 -3.96 7.53 -9.26
CA PHE A 22 -4.90 6.47 -8.88
C PHE A 22 -6.25 7.04 -8.42
N PRO A 23 -7.37 6.37 -8.78
CA PRO A 23 -8.69 6.65 -8.24
C PRO A 23 -8.67 6.76 -6.71
N ALA A 24 -9.52 7.62 -6.15
CA ALA A 24 -9.59 7.83 -4.70
C ALA A 24 -9.90 6.54 -3.93
N ALA A 25 -10.71 5.65 -4.50
CA ALA A 25 -11.03 4.34 -3.90
C ALA A 25 -9.79 3.46 -3.68
N VAL A 26 -8.79 3.54 -4.57
CA VAL A 26 -7.53 2.79 -4.46
C VAL A 26 -6.70 3.30 -3.30
N ASN A 27 -6.56 4.64 -3.23
CA ASN A 27 -5.84 5.28 -2.13
C ASN A 27 -6.54 5.04 -0.79
N ALA A 28 -7.89 4.99 -0.76
CA ALA A 28 -8.65 4.63 0.42
C ALA A 28 -8.41 3.17 0.84
N GLY A 29 -8.39 2.23 -0.11
CA GLY A 29 -8.06 0.83 0.16
C GLY A 29 -6.64 0.64 0.68
N ALA A 30 -5.65 1.29 0.07
CA ALA A 30 -4.26 1.27 0.53
C ALA A 30 -4.10 1.89 1.93
N THR A 31 -4.77 3.02 2.19
CA THR A 31 -4.80 3.67 3.50
C THR A 31 -5.43 2.75 4.55
N PHE A 32 -6.59 2.18 4.27
CA PHE A 32 -7.26 1.25 5.16
C PHE A 32 -6.37 0.05 5.51
N ASN A 33 -5.69 -0.51 4.51
CA ASN A 33 -4.77 -1.63 4.69
C ASN A 33 -3.60 -1.28 5.64
N VAL A 34 -3.03 -0.08 5.51
CA VAL A 34 -2.00 0.42 6.44
C VAL A 34 -2.55 0.60 7.85
N LEU A 35 -3.72 1.23 8.02
CA LEU A 35 -4.34 1.45 9.34
C LEU A 35 -4.67 0.13 10.04
N MET A 36 -5.22 -0.83 9.30
CA MET A 36 -5.47 -2.19 9.78
C MET A 36 -4.17 -2.88 10.20
N THR A 37 -3.12 -2.79 9.38
CA THR A 37 -1.81 -3.37 9.69
C THR A 37 -1.24 -2.81 10.99
N ILE A 38 -1.27 -1.48 11.19
CA ILE A 38 -0.82 -0.84 12.44
C ILE A 38 -1.62 -1.32 13.65
N THR A 39 -2.95 -1.39 13.51
CA THR A 39 -3.84 -1.87 14.57
C THR A 39 -3.54 -3.32 14.95
N LEU A 40 -3.36 -4.19 13.96
CA LEU A 40 -3.01 -5.59 14.18
C LEU A 40 -1.62 -5.74 14.79
N THR A 41 -0.62 -4.95 14.36
CA THR A 41 0.71 -4.93 15.00
C THR A 41 0.59 -4.57 16.49
N TRP A 42 -0.22 -3.57 16.84
CA TRP A 42 -0.47 -3.20 18.23
C TRP A 42 -1.09 -4.35 19.03
N LEU A 43 -2.07 -5.06 18.48
CA LEU A 43 -2.72 -6.20 19.15
C LEU A 43 -1.78 -7.40 19.34
N ILE A 44 -0.86 -7.64 18.41
CA ILE A 44 -0.02 -8.84 18.39
C ILE A 44 1.22 -8.70 19.26
N ILE A 45 1.80 -7.51 19.37
CA ILE A 45 3.06 -7.28 20.11
C ILE A 45 3.09 -7.88 21.52
N PRO A 46 2.05 -7.71 22.36
CA PRO A 46 2.04 -8.25 23.72
C PRO A 46 2.12 -9.78 23.77
N HIS A 47 1.76 -10.45 22.67
CA HIS A 47 1.71 -11.91 22.55
C HIS A 47 2.89 -12.49 21.77
N ALA A 48 3.79 -11.65 21.27
CA ALA A 48 4.91 -12.05 20.41
C ALA A 48 6.26 -11.56 20.97
N PRO A 49 6.72 -12.08 22.13
CA PRO A 49 7.95 -11.62 22.79
C PRO A 49 9.24 -12.04 22.07
N GLN A 50 9.15 -12.87 21.03
CA GLN A 50 10.33 -13.43 20.36
C GLN A 50 11.07 -12.34 19.56
N PRO A 51 12.42 -12.35 19.54
CA PRO A 51 13.20 -11.31 18.87
C PRO A 51 13.01 -11.31 17.33
N TYR A 52 12.61 -12.44 16.75
CA TYR A 52 12.31 -12.56 15.32
C TYR A 52 10.86 -12.19 14.98
N ALA A 53 10.00 -11.89 15.96
CA ALA A 53 8.60 -11.59 15.74
C ALA A 53 8.34 -10.41 14.77
N PRO A 54 9.08 -9.28 14.81
CA PRO A 54 8.89 -8.21 13.84
C PRO A 54 9.14 -8.67 12.39
N VAL A 55 10.15 -9.51 12.18
CA VAL A 55 10.50 -10.03 10.85
C VAL A 55 9.48 -11.05 10.37
N ALA A 56 9.03 -11.95 11.25
CA ALA A 56 7.99 -12.92 10.94
C ALA A 56 6.66 -12.23 10.60
N TRP A 57 6.28 -11.19 11.37
CA TRP A 57 5.08 -10.40 11.11
C TRP A 57 5.18 -9.62 9.80
N LEU A 58 6.33 -9.00 9.53
CA LEU A 58 6.59 -8.36 8.24
C LEU A 58 6.44 -9.36 7.07
N ALA A 59 7.07 -10.52 7.16
CA ALA A 59 6.97 -11.55 6.14
C ALA A 59 5.52 -12.00 5.91
N LEU A 60 4.75 -12.19 6.99
CA LEU A 60 3.33 -12.54 6.91
C LEU A 60 2.50 -11.44 6.24
N VAL A 61 2.67 -10.18 6.66
CA VAL A 61 1.96 -9.04 6.06
C VAL A 61 2.27 -8.92 4.57
N LEU A 62 3.55 -9.03 4.18
CA LEU A 62 3.95 -9.00 2.78
C LEU A 62 3.37 -10.18 2.00
N ALA A 63 3.39 -11.39 2.56
CA ALA A 63 2.78 -12.56 1.93
C ALA A 63 1.27 -12.36 1.70
N LEU A 64 0.54 -11.87 2.70
CA LEU A 64 -0.90 -11.61 2.59
C LEU A 64 -1.22 -10.52 1.56
N ASN A 65 -0.35 -9.52 1.39
CA ASN A 65 -0.52 -8.46 0.40
C ASN A 65 -0.19 -8.92 -1.02
N LEU A 66 0.86 -9.74 -1.19
CA LEU A 66 1.38 -10.13 -2.50
C LEU A 66 0.75 -11.41 -3.04
N LEU A 67 0.36 -12.35 -2.18
CA LEU A 67 -0.16 -13.65 -2.61
C LEU A 67 -1.40 -13.55 -3.52
N PRO A 68 -2.42 -12.72 -3.21
CA PRO A 68 -3.57 -12.55 -4.11
C PRO A 68 -3.15 -12.04 -5.49
N VAL A 69 -2.22 -11.09 -5.52
CA VAL A 69 -1.67 -10.53 -6.75
C VAL A 69 -0.93 -11.60 -7.55
N LEU A 70 -0.06 -12.37 -6.90
CA LEU A 70 0.69 -13.45 -7.54
C LEU A 70 -0.24 -14.49 -8.14
N ILE A 71 -1.27 -14.94 -7.40
CA ILE A 71 -2.27 -15.89 -7.88
C ILE A 71 -3.01 -15.35 -9.11
N LEU A 72 -3.40 -14.08 -9.08
CA LEU A 72 -4.07 -13.45 -10.23
C LEU A 72 -3.13 -13.29 -11.43
N ARG A 73 -1.84 -13.00 -11.20
CA ARG A 73 -0.83 -12.90 -12.26
C ARG A 73 -0.56 -14.21 -12.98
N LEU A 74 -0.70 -15.35 -12.30
CA LEU A 74 -0.59 -16.67 -12.95
C LEU A 74 -1.68 -16.89 -14.02
N ARG A 75 -2.74 -16.07 -14.03
CA ARG A 75 -3.82 -16.12 -15.01
C ARG A 75 -3.69 -15.07 -16.12
N LEU A 76 -2.58 -14.31 -16.16
CA LEU A 76 -2.34 -13.36 -17.24
C LEU A 76 -1.98 -14.10 -18.52
N HIS A 77 -2.76 -13.85 -19.57
CA HIS A 77 -2.47 -14.33 -20.92
C HIS A 77 -1.75 -13.25 -21.75
N PRO A 78 -1.01 -13.63 -22.80
CA PRO A 78 -0.39 -12.68 -23.73
C PRO A 78 -1.38 -11.65 -24.31
N ASP A 79 -2.64 -12.04 -24.49
CA ASP A 79 -3.70 -11.19 -25.03
C ASP A 79 -4.39 -10.31 -23.97
N THR A 80 -3.80 -10.20 -22.77
CA THR A 80 -4.41 -9.42 -21.69
C THR A 80 -4.43 -7.93 -22.04
N VAL A 81 -5.63 -7.35 -22.00
CA VAL A 81 -5.82 -5.90 -22.16
C VAL A 81 -5.45 -5.17 -20.86
N TYR A 82 -4.49 -4.24 -20.99
CA TYR A 82 -4.09 -3.31 -19.95
C TYR A 82 -4.85 -2.00 -20.11
N ARG A 83 -5.70 -1.68 -19.13
CA ARG A 83 -6.44 -0.41 -19.08
C ARG A 83 -5.52 0.76 -18.76
N THR A 84 -6.02 1.96 -19.02
CA THR A 84 -5.37 3.20 -18.59
C THR A 84 -5.58 3.44 -17.09
N LEU A 85 -4.75 4.27 -16.48
CA LEU A 85 -4.86 4.62 -15.06
C LEU A 85 -6.20 5.28 -14.68
N GLY A 86 -6.83 6.00 -15.62
CA GLY A 86 -8.13 6.64 -15.40
C GLY A 86 -9.33 5.69 -15.41
N GLU A 87 -9.20 4.53 -16.07
CA GLU A 87 -10.29 3.58 -16.33
C GLU A 87 -10.14 2.27 -15.53
N MET A 88 -9.16 2.20 -14.64
CA MET A 88 -8.83 0.97 -13.92
C MET A 88 -9.91 0.61 -12.89
N ASP A 89 -10.31 -0.64 -12.86
CA ASP A 89 -11.07 -1.21 -11.76
C ASP A 89 -10.06 -1.83 -10.79
N PHE A 90 -9.86 -1.22 -9.63
CA PHE A 90 -8.80 -1.64 -8.70
C PHE A 90 -8.89 -3.12 -8.32
N ILE A 91 -10.08 -3.61 -8.00
CA ILE A 91 -10.25 -4.98 -7.50
C ILE A 91 -9.87 -5.98 -8.60
N ARG A 92 -10.23 -5.67 -9.83
CA ARG A 92 -10.01 -6.53 -10.99
C ARG A 92 -8.62 -6.38 -11.59
N ASP A 93 -8.07 -5.16 -11.62
CA ASP A 93 -6.88 -4.81 -12.38
C ASP A 93 -5.62 -4.66 -11.51
N GLN A 94 -5.72 -4.75 -10.18
CA GLN A 94 -4.57 -4.61 -9.25
C GLN A 94 -3.37 -5.49 -9.58
N HIS A 95 -3.57 -6.63 -10.25
CA HIS A 95 -2.52 -7.60 -10.59
C HIS A 95 -1.78 -7.25 -11.90
N LYS A 96 -2.29 -6.26 -12.65
CA LYS A 96 -1.76 -5.80 -13.94
C LYS A 96 -0.81 -4.62 -13.83
N PHE A 97 -0.57 -4.09 -12.62
CA PHE A 97 0.44 -3.05 -12.44
C PHE A 97 1.84 -3.58 -12.77
N SER A 98 2.77 -2.68 -13.07
CA SER A 98 4.18 -3.01 -13.24
C SER A 98 4.83 -3.50 -11.93
N ASP A 99 5.88 -4.31 -12.04
CA ASP A 99 6.52 -4.96 -10.88
C ASP A 99 7.01 -3.97 -9.82
N TRP A 100 7.54 -2.83 -10.26
CA TRP A 100 8.06 -1.81 -9.35
C TRP A 100 6.96 -1.23 -8.43
N VAL A 101 5.70 -1.20 -8.87
CA VAL A 101 4.56 -0.74 -8.06
C VAL A 101 4.40 -1.63 -6.82
N TYR A 102 4.58 -2.94 -6.96
CA TYR A 102 4.52 -3.86 -5.82
C TYR A 102 5.76 -3.79 -4.95
N VAL A 103 6.94 -3.49 -5.54
CA VAL A 103 8.15 -3.21 -4.75
C VAL A 103 7.91 -1.98 -3.86
N ALA A 104 7.36 -0.89 -4.42
CA ALA A 104 7.05 0.32 -3.67
C ALA A 104 5.96 0.09 -2.62
N ALA A 105 4.90 -0.64 -2.96
CA ALA A 105 3.84 -1.00 -2.01
C ALA A 105 4.38 -1.86 -0.86
N SER A 106 5.26 -2.83 -1.17
CA SER A 106 5.93 -3.69 -0.18
C SER A 106 6.86 -2.88 0.72
N ALA A 107 7.64 -1.95 0.17
CA ALA A 107 8.49 -1.06 0.95
C ALA A 107 7.68 -0.15 1.88
N ASN A 108 6.56 0.39 1.40
CA ASN A 108 5.63 1.17 2.23
C ASN A 108 5.05 0.33 3.37
N MET A 109 4.60 -0.90 3.10
CA MET A 109 4.12 -1.78 4.16
C MET A 109 5.22 -2.16 5.15
N ALA A 110 6.43 -2.45 4.68
CA ALA A 110 7.56 -2.76 5.53
C ALA A 110 7.89 -1.60 6.48
N PHE A 111 7.88 -0.37 5.97
CA PHE A 111 8.05 0.82 6.78
C PHE A 111 7.01 0.89 7.91
N TRP A 112 5.72 0.76 7.60
CA TRP A 112 4.66 0.86 8.60
C TRP A 112 4.70 -0.26 9.63
N VAL A 113 4.99 -1.49 9.21
CA VAL A 113 5.15 -2.63 10.11
C VAL A 113 6.31 -2.40 11.08
N LEU A 114 7.50 -2.09 10.58
CA LEU A 114 8.69 -1.91 11.42
C LEU A 114 8.60 -0.68 12.32
N CYS A 115 8.07 0.43 11.80
CA CYS A 115 7.88 1.66 12.55
C CYS A 115 6.86 1.48 13.69
N SER A 116 5.70 0.90 13.40
CA SER A 116 4.70 0.59 14.43
C SER A 116 5.25 -0.41 15.45
N TRP A 117 6.00 -1.42 15.00
CA TRP A 117 6.61 -2.37 15.91
C TRP A 117 7.57 -1.70 16.88
N ALA A 118 8.46 -0.86 16.38
CA ALA A 118 9.43 -0.13 17.20
C ALA A 118 8.74 0.78 18.22
N ILE A 119 7.73 1.55 17.79
CA ILE A 119 7.00 2.47 18.66
C ILE A 119 6.25 1.72 19.76
N PHE A 120 5.52 0.65 19.41
CA PHE A 120 4.74 -0.10 20.40
C PHE A 120 5.61 -0.99 21.29
N SER A 121 6.83 -1.30 20.88
CA SER A 121 7.82 -1.96 21.76
C SER A 121 8.31 -1.03 22.87
N VAL A 122 8.29 0.29 22.65
CA VAL A 122 8.68 1.30 23.66
C VAL A 122 7.47 1.83 24.42
N ALA A 123 6.35 2.06 23.72
CA ALA A 123 5.15 2.69 24.24
C ALA A 123 3.89 1.95 23.78
N HIS A 124 3.55 0.86 24.47
CA HIS A 124 2.31 0.12 24.23
C HIS A 124 1.13 0.78 24.96
N THR A 125 0.65 1.91 24.42
CA THR A 125 -0.50 2.65 24.98
C THR A 125 -1.53 2.98 23.90
N PRO A 126 -2.82 3.16 24.26
CA PRO A 126 -3.86 3.59 23.32
C PRO A 126 -3.55 4.95 22.67
N ALA A 127 -2.85 5.84 23.38
CA ALA A 127 -2.42 7.13 22.87
C ALA A 127 -1.39 6.96 21.74
N ALA A 128 -0.37 6.10 21.93
CA ALA A 128 0.62 5.82 20.89
C ALA A 128 -0.04 5.21 19.63
N LEU A 129 -0.99 4.28 19.80
CA LEU A 129 -1.78 3.74 18.70
C LEU A 129 -2.56 4.84 17.97
N THR A 130 -3.27 5.69 18.72
CA THR A 130 -4.08 6.77 18.14
C THR A 130 -3.22 7.75 17.32
N VAL A 131 -2.07 8.17 17.87
CA VAL A 131 -1.13 9.04 17.15
C VAL A 131 -0.61 8.37 15.88
N MET A 132 -0.23 7.09 15.96
CA MET A 132 0.24 6.34 14.79
C MET A 132 -0.82 6.22 13.71
N LEU A 133 -2.08 5.97 14.06
CA LEU A 133 -3.19 5.92 13.10
C LEU A 133 -3.43 7.27 12.42
N ILE A 134 -3.36 8.38 13.18
CA ILE A 134 -3.50 9.73 12.61
C ILE A 134 -2.35 10.04 11.65
N VAL A 135 -1.11 9.79 12.06
CA VAL A 135 0.07 10.02 11.23
C VAL A 135 0.01 9.17 9.95
N ALA A 136 -0.32 7.88 10.07
CA ALA A 136 -0.46 7.00 8.93
C ALA A 136 -1.57 7.46 7.98
N PHE A 137 -2.75 7.80 8.50
CA PHE A 137 -3.85 8.31 7.70
C PHE A 137 -3.45 9.57 6.92
N LEU A 138 -2.82 10.54 7.58
CA LEU A 138 -2.38 11.77 6.91
C LEU A 138 -1.31 11.49 5.85
N ALA A 139 -0.35 10.62 6.14
CA ALA A 139 0.71 10.26 5.22
C ALA A 139 0.18 9.53 3.98
N THR A 140 -0.64 8.49 4.16
CA THR A 140 -1.14 7.66 3.06
C THR A 140 -2.27 8.32 2.27
N PHE A 141 -3.03 9.22 2.89
CA PHE A 141 -4.11 9.96 2.23
C PHE A 141 -3.64 11.29 1.62
N SER A 142 -2.41 11.73 1.91
CA SER A 142 -1.81 12.96 1.37
C SER A 142 -1.91 13.09 -0.17
N PRO A 143 -1.75 12.03 -1.00
CA PRO A 143 -1.85 12.19 -2.45
C PRO A 143 -3.25 12.64 -2.89
N VAL A 144 -4.31 12.17 -2.20
CA VAL A 144 -5.70 12.55 -2.49
C VAL A 144 -5.98 13.99 -2.05
N ILE A 145 -5.48 14.37 -0.87
CA ILE A 145 -5.65 15.73 -0.32
C ILE A 145 -4.94 16.76 -1.21
N LEU A 146 -3.71 16.46 -1.64
CA LEU A 146 -2.89 17.37 -2.43
C LEU A 146 -3.32 17.44 -3.90
N ARG A 147 -3.88 16.36 -4.47
CA ARG A 147 -4.42 16.34 -5.85
C ARG A 147 -5.50 17.41 -6.08
N LYS A 148 -6.34 17.70 -5.08
CA LYS A 148 -7.38 18.74 -5.19
C LYS A 148 -6.84 20.17 -5.23
N ARG A 149 -5.61 20.41 -4.75
CA ARG A 149 -5.01 21.76 -4.71
C ARG A 149 -4.28 22.14 -6.00
N VAL A 150 -3.83 21.16 -6.80
CA VAL A 150 -3.04 21.40 -8.02
C VAL A 150 -3.92 21.59 -9.27
N GLN A 151 -5.22 21.27 -9.20
CA GLN A 151 -6.18 21.49 -10.29
C GLN A 151 -7.02 22.76 -10.12
N ARG A 152 -6.61 23.70 -9.27
CA ARG A 152 -7.21 25.05 -9.17
C ARG A 152 -6.23 26.09 -9.68
#